data_AF-D8PJC4-F1
#
_entry.id   AF-D8PJC4-F1
#
_cell.length_a   1.000
_cell.length_b   1.000
_cell.length_c   1.000
_cell.angle_alpha   90.00
_cell.angle_beta   90.00
_cell.angle_gamma   90.00
#
_symmetry.space_group_name_H-M   'P 1'
#
loop_
_entity.id
_entity.type
_entity.pdbx_description
1 polymer ?
#
loop_
_entity_poly.entity_id
_entity_poly.type
_entity_poly.pdbx_seq_one_letter_code
_entity_poly.pdbx_strand_id
1 'polypeptide(L)'
;MVIPKGRNEKNTIRIGVVGFGKVGRACAELLLTSKDVALAAIVRRLDSLAQPLPEVFSKIPVVSHTAQVHQMDAALLCVPIDQVRAAAHDCLQHGLPIIECALLHGEAFQAHREAIDRFATRFDVPAIVGAGWDPGALSVMRSLFGLLAPEGESEMRHRVAASLHHTAMARRVAGVKDALCTEQSAANGMRQRYVYVELEKGVDVDRVAAEIRADPLFLGEETLVFPVDSVAALEQEGRGVALERRSAPGRAGHQRFLFEARFDDAILTAHMMLAAARALPGLSPGAHSLLDLPLSALWGEQAPTAERIWL
;
A
#
# COMPACT_ATOMS: atom_id res chain seq x y z
N MET A 1 -40.70 15.97 17.36
CA MET A 1 -40.53 14.60 17.87
C MET A 1 -40.57 13.64 16.69
N VAL A 2 -39.41 13.24 16.19
CA VAL A 2 -39.27 12.10 15.28
C VAL A 2 -38.21 11.23 15.94
N ILE A 3 -38.66 10.21 16.66
CA ILE A 3 -37.78 9.24 17.30
C ILE A 3 -37.29 8.33 16.16
N PRO A 4 -35.99 8.28 15.84
CA PRO A 4 -35.53 7.32 14.85
C PRO A 4 -35.64 5.93 15.48
N LYS A 5 -36.50 5.11 14.87
CA LYS A 5 -36.66 3.69 15.17
C LYS A 5 -35.35 2.94 14.87
N GLY A 6 -34.83 2.28 15.89
CA GLY A 6 -34.16 0.97 15.73
C GLY A 6 -32.69 0.95 15.32
N ARG A 7 -31.78 1.59 16.07
CA ARG A 7 -30.34 1.23 16.03
C ARG A 7 -30.09 0.04 16.95
N ASN A 8 -30.12 -1.18 16.42
CA ASN A 8 -29.66 -2.39 17.10
C ASN A 8 -29.03 -3.39 16.09
N GLU A 9 -27.90 -2.97 15.50
CA GLU A 9 -26.90 -3.70 14.66
C GLU A 9 -25.68 -2.76 14.51
N LYS A 10 -25.14 -2.32 15.65
CA LYS A 10 -24.43 -1.03 15.79
C LYS A 10 -23.03 -1.02 15.15
N ASN A 11 -22.89 -0.18 14.11
CA ASN A 11 -21.70 0.58 13.68
C ASN A 11 -20.86 0.07 12.49
N THR A 12 -21.29 -0.97 11.77
CA THR A 12 -20.58 -1.43 10.56
C THR A 12 -20.77 -0.47 9.38
N ILE A 13 -19.67 0.03 8.80
CA ILE A 13 -19.71 0.90 7.62
C ILE A 13 -19.83 0.04 6.35
N ARG A 14 -20.83 0.33 5.51
CA ARG A 14 -21.12 -0.41 4.27
C ARG A 14 -20.44 0.25 3.08
N ILE A 15 -19.51 -0.48 2.46
CA ILE A 15 -18.58 0.06 1.47
C ILE A 15 -18.84 -0.56 0.09
N GLY A 16 -19.02 0.27 -0.93
CA GLY A 16 -18.99 -0.17 -2.33
C GLY A 16 -17.58 -0.14 -2.90
N VAL A 17 -17.24 -1.09 -3.76
CA VAL A 17 -15.96 -1.12 -4.49
C VAL A 17 -16.21 -0.76 -5.94
N VAL A 18 -15.73 0.40 -6.39
CA VAL A 18 -15.85 0.87 -7.78
C VAL A 18 -14.60 0.48 -8.56
N GLY A 19 -14.75 -0.42 -9.52
CA GLY A 19 -13.65 -1.03 -10.25
C GLY A 19 -13.13 -2.30 -9.58
N PHE A 20 -13.10 -3.40 -10.33
CA PHE A 20 -12.72 -4.73 -9.81
C PHE A 20 -11.38 -5.22 -10.41
N GLY A 21 -10.38 -4.33 -10.47
CA GLY A 21 -9.00 -4.66 -10.82
C GLY A 21 -8.22 -5.26 -9.65
N LYS A 22 -6.87 -5.23 -9.69
CA LYS A 22 -6.01 -5.78 -8.62
C LYS A 22 -6.34 -5.22 -7.23
N VAL A 23 -6.39 -3.88 -7.11
CA VAL A 23 -6.71 -3.18 -5.85
C VAL A 23 -8.16 -3.41 -5.44
N GLY A 24 -9.11 -3.27 -6.38
CA GLY A 24 -10.53 -3.48 -6.08
C GLY A 24 -10.84 -4.88 -5.58
N ARG A 25 -10.19 -5.90 -6.17
CA ARG A 25 -10.28 -7.28 -5.68
C ARG A 25 -9.71 -7.39 -4.25
N ALA A 26 -8.52 -6.84 -3.99
CA ALA A 26 -7.94 -6.84 -2.65
C ALA A 26 -8.84 -6.15 -1.62
N CYS A 27 -9.42 -5.00 -1.95
CA CYS A 27 -10.41 -4.31 -1.11
C CYS A 27 -11.63 -5.18 -0.82
N ALA A 28 -12.20 -5.80 -1.86
CA ALA A 28 -13.36 -6.66 -1.71
C ALA A 28 -13.06 -7.89 -0.84
N GLU A 29 -11.90 -8.53 -1.00
CA GLU A 29 -11.46 -9.67 -0.17
C GLU A 29 -11.27 -9.26 1.30
N LEU A 30 -10.65 -8.10 1.58
CA LEU A 30 -10.49 -7.59 2.95
C LEU A 30 -11.81 -7.17 3.60
N LEU A 31 -12.74 -6.59 2.83
CA LEU A 31 -14.07 -6.21 3.32
C LEU A 31 -14.91 -7.43 3.73
N LEU A 32 -14.68 -8.61 3.14
CA LEU A 32 -15.38 -9.84 3.52
C LEU A 32 -14.94 -10.41 4.88
N THR A 33 -13.72 -10.07 5.33
CA THR A 33 -13.12 -10.61 6.56
C THR A 33 -13.08 -9.60 7.70
N SER A 34 -13.38 -8.33 7.42
CA SER A 34 -13.43 -7.25 8.40
C SER A 34 -14.69 -7.30 9.27
N LYS A 35 -14.60 -6.81 10.51
CA LYS A 35 -15.72 -6.84 11.49
C LYS A 35 -16.52 -5.55 11.54
N ASP A 36 -15.86 -4.43 11.26
CA ASP A 36 -16.35 -3.07 11.44
C ASP A 36 -16.65 -2.36 10.11
N VAL A 37 -16.28 -2.98 9.00
CA VAL A 37 -16.61 -2.55 7.63
C VAL A 37 -17.12 -3.76 6.85
N ALA A 38 -18.05 -3.56 5.92
CA ALA A 38 -18.67 -4.64 5.14
C ALA A 38 -18.79 -4.26 3.66
N LEU A 39 -18.68 -5.26 2.77
CA LEU A 39 -18.84 -5.07 1.32
C LEU A 39 -20.32 -4.93 0.95
N ALA A 40 -20.72 -3.76 0.47
CA ALA A 40 -22.10 -3.45 0.05
C ALA A 40 -22.39 -3.89 -1.39
N ALA A 41 -21.45 -3.63 -2.30
CA ALA A 41 -21.57 -3.96 -3.73
C ALA A 41 -20.21 -3.88 -4.45
N ILE A 42 -20.13 -4.55 -5.59
CA ILE A 42 -19.05 -4.39 -6.56
C ILE A 42 -19.63 -3.63 -7.77
N VAL A 43 -19.07 -2.46 -8.06
CA VAL A 43 -19.48 -1.63 -9.20
C VAL A 43 -18.50 -1.86 -10.35
N ARG A 44 -19.01 -2.32 -11.49
CA ARG A 44 -18.24 -2.65 -12.70
C ARG A 44 -18.77 -1.90 -13.91
N ARG A 45 -17.96 -1.79 -14.96
CA ARG A 45 -18.41 -1.26 -16.25
C ARG A 45 -19.37 -2.26 -16.91
N LEU A 46 -20.28 -1.78 -17.75
CA LEU A 46 -21.32 -2.60 -18.41
C LEU A 46 -20.75 -3.82 -19.13
N ASP A 47 -19.62 -3.65 -19.82
CA ASP A 47 -18.88 -4.68 -20.56
C ASP A 47 -18.26 -5.77 -19.68
N SER A 48 -18.09 -5.50 -18.38
CA SER A 48 -17.49 -6.42 -17.39
C SER A 48 -18.48 -6.97 -16.37
N LEU A 49 -19.76 -6.59 -16.46
CA LEU A 49 -20.83 -7.11 -15.58
C LEU A 49 -21.03 -8.62 -15.71
N ALA A 50 -21.01 -9.13 -16.95
CA ALA A 50 -21.26 -10.54 -17.24
C ALA A 50 -20.03 -11.43 -16.96
N GLN A 51 -18.87 -10.84 -16.64
CA GLN A 51 -17.67 -11.63 -16.34
C GLN A 51 -17.83 -12.34 -14.99
N PRO A 52 -17.55 -13.65 -14.91
CA PRO A 52 -17.71 -14.41 -13.69
C PRO A 52 -16.86 -13.81 -12.57
N LEU A 53 -17.44 -13.78 -11.37
CA LEU A 53 -16.73 -13.47 -10.14
C LEU A 53 -16.28 -14.77 -9.46
N PRO A 54 -15.18 -14.72 -8.67
CA PRO A 54 -14.88 -15.78 -7.73
C PRO A 54 -16.09 -16.10 -6.84
N GLU A 55 -16.31 -17.37 -6.52
CA GLU A 55 -17.49 -17.86 -5.79
C GLU A 55 -17.71 -17.15 -4.44
N VAL A 56 -16.62 -16.72 -3.80
CA VAL A 56 -16.65 -15.96 -2.54
C VAL A 56 -17.49 -14.67 -2.64
N PHE A 57 -17.65 -14.11 -3.85
CA PHE A 57 -18.47 -12.91 -4.11
C PHE A 57 -19.86 -13.21 -4.66
N SER A 58 -20.28 -14.48 -4.74
CA SER A 58 -21.56 -14.90 -5.34
C SER A 58 -22.80 -14.24 -4.73
N LYS A 59 -22.73 -13.84 -3.46
CA LYS A 59 -23.82 -13.17 -2.72
C LYS A 59 -23.73 -11.65 -2.74
N ILE A 60 -22.68 -11.08 -3.34
CA ILE A 60 -22.44 -9.64 -3.37
C ILE A 60 -23.12 -9.04 -4.61
N PRO A 61 -23.93 -7.98 -4.47
CA PRO A 61 -24.51 -7.29 -5.61
C PRO A 61 -23.42 -6.78 -6.56
N VAL A 62 -23.57 -7.09 -7.85
CA VAL A 62 -22.72 -6.57 -8.92
C VAL A 62 -23.55 -5.63 -9.78
N VAL A 63 -23.17 -4.36 -9.82
CA VAL A 63 -23.98 -3.28 -10.41
C VAL A 63 -23.15 -2.46 -11.39
N SER A 64 -23.81 -1.75 -12.31
CA SER A 64 -23.11 -0.83 -13.22
C SER A 64 -22.90 0.56 -12.65
N HIS A 65 -23.62 0.90 -11.59
CA HIS A 65 -23.67 2.25 -11.05
C HIS A 65 -23.90 2.24 -9.54
N THR A 66 -23.25 3.14 -8.82
CA THR A 66 -23.34 3.31 -7.36
C THR A 66 -24.77 3.58 -6.89
N ALA A 67 -25.51 4.43 -7.61
CA ALA A 67 -26.92 4.74 -7.38
C ALA A 67 -27.87 3.52 -7.37
N GLN A 68 -27.47 2.35 -7.88
CA GLN A 68 -28.28 1.12 -7.82
C GLN A 68 -28.24 0.44 -6.43
N VAL A 69 -27.44 0.96 -5.49
CA VAL A 69 -27.19 0.37 -4.18
C VAL A 69 -27.77 1.27 -3.09
N HIS A 70 -28.87 0.85 -2.48
CA HIS A 70 -29.60 1.67 -1.50
C HIS A 70 -28.95 1.81 -0.12
N GLN A 71 -28.09 0.87 0.29
CA GLN A 71 -27.48 0.84 1.62
C GLN A 71 -25.95 0.80 1.48
N MET A 72 -25.39 1.93 1.07
CA MET A 72 -23.96 2.13 0.90
C MET A 72 -23.56 3.46 1.54
N ASP A 73 -22.63 3.41 2.48
CA ASP A 73 -22.18 4.54 3.28
C ASP A 73 -20.98 5.26 2.65
N ALA A 74 -20.17 4.55 1.85
CA ALA A 74 -19.07 5.13 1.08
C ALA A 74 -18.64 4.25 -0.10
N ALA A 75 -17.83 4.80 -1.00
CA ALA A 75 -17.23 4.07 -2.12
C ALA A 75 -15.70 4.12 -2.11
N LEU A 76 -15.06 2.97 -2.34
CA LEU A 76 -13.65 2.86 -2.69
C LEU A 76 -13.51 2.99 -4.20
N LEU A 77 -12.82 4.02 -4.66
CA LEU A 77 -12.54 4.22 -6.07
C LEU A 77 -11.25 3.50 -6.44
N CYS A 78 -11.39 2.28 -6.95
CA CYS A 78 -10.30 1.41 -7.41
C CYS A 78 -10.21 1.40 -8.94
N VAL A 79 -10.42 2.56 -9.56
CA VAL A 79 -10.37 2.78 -11.00
C VAL A 79 -9.06 3.46 -11.42
N PRO A 80 -8.65 3.35 -12.70
CA PRO A 80 -7.51 4.09 -13.22
C PRO A 80 -7.65 5.61 -13.04
N ILE A 81 -6.52 6.32 -12.90
CA ILE A 81 -6.47 7.74 -12.53
C ILE A 81 -7.26 8.68 -13.45
N ASP A 82 -7.31 8.37 -14.74
CA ASP A 82 -8.08 9.11 -15.74
C ASP A 82 -9.60 9.03 -15.51
N GLN A 83 -10.06 7.98 -14.82
CA GLN A 83 -11.47 7.74 -14.49
C GLN A 83 -11.84 8.21 -13.08
N VAL A 84 -10.87 8.37 -12.16
CA VAL A 84 -11.10 8.74 -10.75
C VAL A 84 -11.93 10.02 -10.65
N ARG A 85 -11.61 11.05 -11.42
CA ARG A 85 -12.33 12.34 -11.35
C ARG A 85 -13.81 12.22 -11.69
N ALA A 86 -14.14 11.45 -12.73
CA ALA A 86 -15.52 11.25 -13.15
C ALA A 86 -16.29 10.40 -12.13
N ALA A 87 -15.68 9.31 -11.65
CA ALA A 87 -16.25 8.45 -10.61
C ALA A 87 -16.47 9.21 -9.29
N ALA A 88 -15.52 10.06 -8.90
CA ALA A 88 -15.62 10.91 -7.72
C ALA A 88 -16.77 11.91 -7.84
N HIS A 89 -16.86 12.62 -8.96
CA HIS A 89 -18.00 13.52 -9.19
C HIS A 89 -19.33 12.78 -9.07
N ASP A 90 -19.44 11.61 -9.69
CA ASP A 90 -20.66 10.81 -9.68
C ASP A 90 -21.06 10.33 -8.28
N CYS A 91 -20.12 9.88 -7.47
CA CYS A 91 -20.41 9.49 -6.08
C CYS A 91 -20.81 10.72 -5.23
N LEU A 92 -20.00 11.78 -5.30
CA LEU A 92 -20.16 12.95 -4.45
C LEU A 92 -21.49 13.69 -4.73
N GLN A 93 -21.91 13.80 -5.99
CA GLN A 93 -23.20 14.42 -6.33
C GLN A 93 -24.41 13.68 -5.74
N HIS A 94 -24.25 12.39 -5.43
CA HIS A 94 -25.27 11.55 -4.81
C HIS A 94 -25.15 11.49 -3.28
N GLY A 95 -24.33 12.34 -2.66
CA GLY A 95 -24.16 12.34 -1.21
C GLY A 95 -23.25 11.23 -0.69
N LEU A 96 -22.51 10.54 -1.56
CA LEU A 96 -21.73 9.35 -1.21
C LEU A 96 -20.25 9.71 -1.00
N PRO A 97 -19.73 9.59 0.24
CA PRO A 97 -18.31 9.73 0.52
C PRO A 97 -17.44 8.79 -0.30
N ILE A 98 -16.24 9.26 -0.64
CA ILE A 98 -15.29 8.47 -1.42
C ILE A 98 -13.95 8.33 -0.70
N ILE A 99 -13.28 7.21 -0.98
CA ILE A 99 -11.85 7.01 -0.71
C ILE A 99 -11.19 6.59 -2.02
N GLU A 100 -10.11 7.26 -2.40
CA GLU A 100 -9.36 6.96 -3.61
C GLU A 100 -7.85 6.85 -3.32
N CYS A 101 -7.12 6.16 -4.19
CA CYS A 101 -5.71 5.79 -3.99
C CYS A 101 -4.81 6.17 -5.17
N ALA A 102 -5.03 7.33 -5.78
CA ALA A 102 -4.25 7.85 -6.90
C ALA A 102 -2.76 7.91 -6.57
N LEU A 103 -1.93 7.36 -7.46
CA LEU A 103 -0.47 7.37 -7.37
C LEU A 103 0.09 8.70 -7.92
N LEU A 104 -0.29 9.81 -7.28
CA LEU A 104 0.17 11.15 -7.61
C LEU A 104 1.01 11.72 -6.45
N HIS A 105 2.06 12.48 -6.79
CA HIS A 105 2.94 13.12 -5.83
C HIS A 105 3.14 14.61 -6.15
N GLY A 106 3.63 15.36 -5.17
CA GLY A 106 4.00 16.78 -5.35
C GLY A 106 2.84 17.63 -5.86
N GLU A 107 3.13 18.51 -6.82
CA GLU A 107 2.14 19.42 -7.42
C GLU A 107 0.98 18.69 -8.09
N ALA A 108 1.23 17.54 -8.72
CA ALA A 108 0.17 16.75 -9.35
C ALA A 108 -0.84 16.21 -8.32
N PHE A 109 -0.36 15.80 -7.15
CA PHE A 109 -1.24 15.42 -6.04
C PHE A 109 -2.06 16.62 -5.54
N GLN A 110 -1.45 17.79 -5.36
CA GLN A 110 -2.15 18.98 -4.89
C GLN A 110 -3.25 19.41 -5.87
N ALA A 111 -2.95 19.46 -7.16
CA ALA A 111 -3.93 19.78 -8.20
C ALA A 111 -5.09 18.76 -8.24
N HIS A 112 -4.79 17.47 -8.03
CA HIS A 112 -5.81 16.42 -7.94
C HIS A 112 -6.70 16.60 -6.70
N ARG A 113 -6.09 16.81 -5.52
CA ARG A 113 -6.80 17.07 -4.26
C ARG A 113 -7.73 18.26 -4.39
N GLU A 114 -7.25 19.40 -4.90
CA GLU A 114 -8.07 20.60 -5.13
C GLU A 114 -9.23 20.34 -6.09
N ALA A 115 -9.02 19.50 -7.12
CA ALA A 115 -10.09 19.16 -8.05
C ALA A 115 -11.20 18.33 -7.40
N ILE A 116 -10.85 17.38 -6.54
CA ILE A 116 -11.81 16.58 -5.76
C ILE A 116 -12.47 17.45 -4.69
N ASP A 117 -11.71 18.33 -4.02
CA ASP A 117 -12.18 19.22 -2.97
C ASP A 117 -13.34 20.11 -3.46
N ARG A 118 -13.22 20.66 -4.68
CA ARG A 118 -14.31 21.45 -5.28
C ARG A 118 -15.62 20.67 -5.40
N PHE A 119 -15.58 19.37 -5.67
CA PHE A 119 -16.79 18.55 -5.70
C PHE A 119 -17.27 18.22 -4.30
N ALA A 120 -16.36 17.78 -3.42
CA ALA A 120 -16.64 17.40 -2.04
C ALA A 120 -17.32 18.55 -1.27
N THR A 121 -16.76 19.76 -1.37
CA THR A 121 -17.31 20.97 -0.76
C THR A 121 -18.62 21.39 -1.41
N ARG A 122 -18.75 21.31 -2.74
CA ARG A 122 -19.99 21.67 -3.45
C ARG A 122 -21.17 20.79 -3.06
N PHE A 123 -20.93 19.50 -2.86
CA PHE A 123 -21.99 18.52 -2.57
C PHE A 123 -22.15 18.24 -1.06
N ASP A 124 -21.37 18.90 -0.20
CA ASP A 124 -21.41 18.73 1.26
C ASP A 124 -21.04 17.31 1.72
N VAL A 125 -20.04 16.71 1.09
CA VAL A 125 -19.64 15.31 1.30
C VAL A 125 -18.11 15.21 1.47
N PRO A 126 -17.60 14.44 2.45
CA PRO A 126 -16.15 14.24 2.60
C PRO A 126 -15.58 13.30 1.52
N ALA A 127 -14.33 13.54 1.15
CA ALA A 127 -13.53 12.67 0.29
C ALA A 127 -12.15 12.44 0.92
N ILE A 128 -11.62 11.23 0.83
CA ILE A 128 -10.24 10.93 1.22
C ILE A 128 -9.43 10.59 -0.02
N VAL A 129 -8.34 11.33 -0.25
CA VAL A 129 -7.48 11.25 -1.43
C VAL A 129 -6.09 10.72 -1.12
N GLY A 130 -5.50 9.98 -2.05
CA GLY A 130 -4.18 9.36 -1.92
C GLY A 130 -4.08 8.36 -0.77
N ALA A 131 -5.16 7.62 -0.48
CA ALA A 131 -5.23 6.65 0.62
C ALA A 131 -4.67 5.28 0.24
N GLY A 132 -3.48 5.24 -0.37
CA GLY A 132 -2.83 4.01 -0.80
C GLY A 132 -1.61 3.62 0.05
N TRP A 133 -0.71 2.85 -0.56
CA TRP A 133 0.59 2.56 0.03
C TRP A 133 1.57 3.74 -0.11
N ASP A 134 1.66 4.35 -1.30
CA ASP A 134 2.40 5.58 -1.57
C ASP A 134 1.83 6.34 -2.78
N PRO A 135 1.20 7.52 -2.62
CA PRO A 135 0.94 8.22 -1.36
C PRO A 135 0.03 7.42 -0.41
N GLY A 136 0.10 7.74 0.89
CA GLY A 136 -0.65 7.08 1.95
C GLY A 136 0.25 6.58 3.08
N ALA A 137 0.38 5.26 3.28
CA ALA A 137 1.18 4.67 4.36
C ALA A 137 2.61 5.25 4.44
N LEU A 138 3.33 5.30 3.31
CA LEU A 138 4.67 5.87 3.28
C LEU A 138 4.70 7.39 3.45
N SER A 139 3.60 8.09 3.15
CA SER A 139 3.48 9.52 3.43
C SER A 139 3.43 9.79 4.93
N VAL A 140 2.68 8.98 5.68
CA VAL A 140 2.65 9.04 7.16
C VAL A 140 4.03 8.77 7.75
N MET A 141 4.72 7.73 7.27
CA MET A 141 6.08 7.41 7.72
C MET A 141 7.08 8.52 7.41
N ARG A 142 7.02 9.10 6.19
CA ARG A 142 7.85 10.25 5.81
C ARG A 142 7.60 11.45 6.71
N SER A 143 6.34 11.70 7.09
CA SER A 143 5.98 12.78 8.03
C SER A 143 6.56 12.55 9.43
N LEU A 144 6.43 11.33 9.97
CA LEU A 144 7.00 10.99 11.27
C LEU A 144 8.53 11.12 11.29
N PHE A 145 9.22 10.61 10.27
CA PHE A 145 10.66 10.79 10.15
C PHE A 145 11.02 12.28 10.03
N GLY A 146 10.24 13.03 9.25
CA GLY A 146 10.33 14.49 9.14
C GLY A 146 10.32 15.17 10.50
N LEU A 147 9.37 14.82 11.38
CA LEU A 147 9.26 15.36 12.74
C LEU A 147 10.48 15.04 13.62
N LEU A 148 11.02 13.82 13.50
CA LEU A 148 12.17 13.39 14.30
C LEU A 148 13.48 14.06 13.88
N ALA A 149 13.65 14.36 12.59
CA ALA A 149 14.81 15.09 12.07
C ALA A 149 14.38 16.19 11.08
N PRO A 150 13.85 17.35 11.49
CA PRO A 150 13.21 18.34 10.60
C PRO A 150 14.08 18.85 9.45
N GLU A 151 15.38 19.01 9.68
CA GLU A 151 16.34 19.46 8.67
C GLU A 151 17.11 18.32 8.00
N GLY A 152 16.66 17.08 8.20
CA GLY A 152 17.27 15.91 7.61
C GLY A 152 16.96 15.71 6.12
N GLU A 153 17.77 14.90 5.48
CA GLU A 153 17.56 14.43 4.11
C GLU A 153 16.84 13.09 4.12
N SER A 154 15.88 12.92 3.23
CA SER A 154 15.15 11.66 3.05
C SER A 154 15.48 11.03 1.70
N GLU A 155 15.77 9.74 1.72
CA GLU A 155 16.04 8.94 0.54
C GLU A 155 15.06 7.76 0.54
N MET A 156 14.31 7.58 -0.54
CA MET A 156 13.45 6.42 -0.73
C MET A 156 13.97 5.59 -1.88
N ARG A 157 14.35 4.36 -1.57
CA ARG A 157 14.78 3.36 -2.53
C ARG A 157 13.63 2.40 -2.71
N HIS A 158 13.01 2.45 -3.89
CA HIS A 158 12.13 1.39 -4.34
C HIS A 158 13.00 0.17 -4.61
N ARG A 159 13.03 -0.73 -3.63
CA ARG A 159 13.72 -1.99 -3.80
C ARG A 159 12.78 -2.90 -4.60
N VAL A 160 13.21 -3.47 -5.72
CA VAL A 160 12.83 -4.87 -5.92
C VAL A 160 13.54 -5.74 -4.85
N ALA A 161 14.70 -5.37 -4.33
CA ALA A 161 15.85 -5.07 -5.15
C ALA A 161 16.98 -5.90 -4.61
N ALA A 162 17.33 -6.87 -5.42
CA ALA A 162 18.70 -7.22 -5.66
C ALA A 162 19.63 -5.98 -5.59
N SER A 163 20.72 -6.01 -4.83
CA SER A 163 21.91 -5.22 -5.10
C SER A 163 22.32 -5.45 -6.55
N LEU A 164 22.15 -4.44 -7.41
CA LEU A 164 22.27 -4.59 -8.87
C LEU A 164 23.68 -5.02 -9.29
N HIS A 165 24.71 -4.44 -8.67
CA HIS A 165 26.11 -4.78 -8.99
C HIS A 165 26.47 -6.20 -8.55
N HIS A 166 26.05 -6.59 -7.34
CA HIS A 166 26.27 -7.93 -6.81
C HIS A 166 25.45 -8.98 -7.54
N THR A 167 24.24 -8.65 -7.95
CA THR A 167 23.38 -9.51 -8.76
C THR A 167 23.95 -9.70 -10.16
N ALA A 168 24.41 -8.62 -10.79
CA ALA A 168 25.05 -8.68 -12.10
C ALA A 168 26.38 -9.46 -12.06
N MET A 169 27.13 -9.39 -10.97
CA MET A 169 28.32 -10.22 -10.77
C MET A 169 27.94 -11.68 -10.59
N ALA A 170 27.04 -12.00 -9.65
CA ALA A 170 26.61 -13.36 -9.38
C ALA A 170 26.06 -14.06 -10.64
N ARG A 171 25.40 -13.32 -11.54
CA ARG A 171 24.94 -13.81 -12.86
C ARG A 171 26.07 -14.15 -13.84
N ARG A 172 27.28 -13.59 -13.68
CA ARG A 172 28.44 -13.82 -14.55
C ARG A 172 29.27 -15.03 -14.14
N VAL A 173 29.04 -15.57 -12.95
CA VAL A 173 29.70 -16.79 -12.47
C VAL A 173 29.28 -17.98 -13.34
N ALA A 174 30.25 -18.77 -13.79
CA ALA A 174 29.99 -19.87 -14.72
C ALA A 174 29.04 -20.91 -14.11
N GLY A 175 27.97 -21.25 -14.83
CA GLY A 175 26.95 -22.21 -14.39
C GLY A 175 25.78 -21.60 -13.61
N VAL A 176 25.76 -20.28 -13.40
CA VAL A 176 24.59 -19.56 -12.89
C VAL A 176 23.67 -19.17 -14.05
N LYS A 177 22.45 -19.68 -14.03
CA LYS A 177 21.40 -19.35 -15.01
C LYS A 177 20.76 -17.99 -14.71
N ASP A 178 20.49 -17.71 -13.44
CA ASP A 178 20.02 -16.41 -12.96
C ASP A 178 20.43 -16.21 -11.49
N ALA A 179 20.45 -14.98 -11.01
CA ALA A 179 20.73 -14.67 -9.61
C ALA A 179 19.95 -13.44 -9.12
N LEU A 180 19.78 -13.37 -7.80
CA LEU A 180 19.23 -12.24 -7.06
C LEU A 180 20.07 -12.06 -5.79
N CYS A 181 20.89 -11.02 -5.72
CA CYS A 181 21.64 -10.72 -4.51
C CYS A 181 20.91 -9.67 -3.68
N THR A 182 20.40 -10.01 -2.51
CA THR A 182 19.82 -9.05 -1.56
C THR A 182 20.81 -8.70 -0.45
N GLU A 183 20.62 -7.54 0.16
CA GLU A 183 21.39 -7.11 1.33
C GLU A 183 20.52 -7.23 2.58
N GLN A 184 21.10 -7.73 3.67
CA GLN A 184 20.47 -7.79 4.99
C GLN A 184 21.43 -7.25 6.04
N SER A 185 20.93 -6.52 7.02
CA SER A 185 21.72 -6.15 8.20
C SER A 185 21.63 -7.25 9.25
N ALA A 186 22.78 -7.84 9.62
CA ALA A 186 22.85 -8.79 10.73
C ALA A 186 22.62 -8.10 12.07
N ALA A 187 22.27 -8.88 13.10
CA ALA A 187 21.99 -8.40 14.45
C ALA A 187 23.18 -7.64 15.09
N ASN A 188 24.41 -7.84 14.61
CA ASN A 188 25.62 -7.14 15.03
C ASN A 188 25.91 -5.85 14.21
N GLY A 189 24.98 -5.43 13.34
CA GLY A 189 25.10 -4.24 12.49
C GLY A 189 25.96 -4.42 11.25
N MET A 190 26.56 -5.60 11.05
CA MET A 190 27.31 -5.91 9.83
C MET A 190 26.36 -6.17 8.65
N ARG A 191 26.76 -5.76 7.45
CA ARG A 191 26.03 -6.09 6.24
C ARG A 191 26.35 -7.53 5.84
N GLN A 192 25.29 -8.29 5.59
CA GLN A 192 25.33 -9.62 5.00
C GLN A 192 24.71 -9.57 3.61
N ARG A 193 25.26 -10.35 2.69
CA ARG A 193 24.77 -10.50 1.32
C ARG A 193 24.16 -11.88 1.15
N TYR A 194 22.91 -11.92 0.72
CA TYR A 194 22.17 -13.14 0.44
C TYR A 194 22.03 -13.26 -1.06
N VAL A 195 22.66 -14.28 -1.66
CA VAL A 195 22.69 -14.46 -3.11
C VAL A 195 21.88 -15.68 -3.47
N TYR A 196 20.68 -15.47 -3.98
CA TYR A 196 19.87 -16.54 -4.54
C TYR A 196 20.38 -16.83 -5.96
N VAL A 197 20.67 -18.09 -6.28
CA VAL A 197 21.20 -18.52 -7.57
C VAL A 197 20.30 -19.61 -8.16
N GLU A 198 19.80 -19.38 -9.35
CA GLU A 198 19.22 -20.42 -10.19
C GLU A 198 20.36 -21.03 -11.00
N LEU A 199 20.62 -22.32 -10.84
CA LEU A 199 21.79 -23.00 -11.41
C LEU A 199 21.44 -23.77 -12.68
N GLU A 200 22.41 -23.91 -13.59
CA GLU A 200 22.32 -24.88 -14.68
C GLU A 200 22.37 -26.32 -14.15
N LYS A 201 21.81 -27.28 -14.91
CA LYS A 201 21.75 -28.68 -14.48
C LYS A 201 23.15 -29.26 -14.26
N GLY A 202 23.38 -29.84 -13.08
CA GLY A 202 24.63 -30.50 -12.73
C GLY A 202 25.75 -29.57 -12.27
N VAL A 203 25.46 -28.28 -12.07
CA VAL A 203 26.41 -27.33 -11.49
C VAL A 203 26.46 -27.49 -9.98
N ASP A 204 27.68 -27.55 -9.44
CA ASP A 204 27.93 -27.60 -8.00
C ASP A 204 27.79 -26.20 -7.37
N VAL A 205 26.87 -26.09 -6.41
CA VAL A 205 26.58 -24.85 -5.69
C VAL A 205 27.77 -24.38 -4.85
N ASP A 206 28.58 -25.28 -4.31
CA ASP A 206 29.70 -24.91 -3.43
C ASP A 206 30.81 -24.21 -4.23
N ARG A 207 31.05 -24.69 -5.46
CA ARG A 207 31.94 -24.02 -6.42
C ARG A 207 31.44 -22.62 -6.76
N VAL A 208 30.16 -22.47 -7.12
CA VAL A 208 29.55 -21.17 -7.45
C VAL A 208 29.64 -20.23 -6.25
N ALA A 209 29.36 -20.73 -5.05
CA ALA A 209 29.43 -19.94 -3.82
C ALA A 209 30.86 -19.49 -3.49
N ALA A 210 31.87 -20.33 -3.73
CA ALA A 210 33.27 -19.96 -3.57
C ALA A 210 33.70 -18.86 -4.56
N GLU A 211 33.27 -18.96 -5.83
CA GLU A 211 33.56 -17.97 -6.86
C GLU A 211 32.90 -16.61 -6.54
N ILE A 212 31.63 -16.63 -6.09
CA ILE A 212 30.91 -15.42 -5.68
C ILE A 212 31.62 -14.71 -4.50
N ARG A 213 32.06 -15.46 -3.49
CA ARG A 213 32.75 -14.92 -2.30
C ARG A 213 34.14 -14.39 -2.60
N ALA A 214 34.81 -14.90 -3.63
CA ALA A 214 36.16 -14.49 -4.01
C ALA A 214 36.19 -13.17 -4.79
N ASP A 215 35.06 -12.74 -5.36
CA ASP A 215 34.99 -11.51 -6.14
C ASP A 215 35.15 -10.26 -5.25
N PRO A 216 35.90 -9.24 -5.71
CA PRO A 216 36.12 -8.00 -4.96
C PRO A 216 34.85 -7.29 -4.48
N LEU A 217 33.72 -7.45 -5.17
CA LEU A 217 32.44 -6.86 -4.75
C LEU A 217 31.90 -7.48 -3.45
N PHE A 218 32.27 -8.72 -3.13
CA PHE A 218 31.78 -9.43 -1.96
C PHE A 218 32.81 -9.48 -0.82
N LEU A 219 34.00 -8.89 -1.02
CA LEU A 219 35.02 -8.80 0.02
C LEU A 219 34.61 -7.86 1.16
N GLY A 220 34.87 -8.28 2.40
CA GLY A 220 34.60 -7.48 3.59
C GLY A 220 33.16 -7.58 4.14
N GLU A 221 32.29 -8.34 3.48
CA GLU A 221 30.93 -8.61 3.92
C GLU A 221 30.64 -10.11 3.92
N GLU A 222 29.88 -10.60 4.89
CA GLU A 222 29.52 -12.02 4.95
C GLU A 222 28.52 -12.36 3.83
N THR A 223 28.87 -13.32 2.98
CA THR A 223 28.08 -13.68 1.80
C THR A 223 27.59 -15.12 1.87
N LEU A 224 26.27 -15.27 1.85
CA LEU A 224 25.55 -16.53 1.87
C LEU A 224 24.90 -16.76 0.50
N VAL A 225 25.07 -17.96 -0.06
CA VAL A 225 24.59 -18.31 -1.41
C VAL A 225 23.56 -19.42 -1.28
N PHE A 226 22.41 -19.23 -1.92
CA PHE A 226 21.24 -20.11 -1.81
C PHE A 226 20.82 -20.57 -3.21
N PRO A 227 20.84 -21.87 -3.52
CA PRO A 227 20.28 -22.37 -4.76
C PRO A 227 18.75 -22.29 -4.71
N VAL A 228 18.12 -21.84 -5.80
CA VAL A 228 16.66 -21.72 -5.91
C VAL A 228 16.16 -22.26 -7.23
N ASP A 229 14.91 -22.72 -7.26
CA ASP A 229 14.29 -23.29 -8.47
C ASP A 229 13.98 -22.22 -9.53
N SER A 230 13.62 -21.01 -9.10
CA SER A 230 13.38 -19.88 -9.99
C SER A 230 13.62 -18.55 -9.28
N VAL A 231 14.55 -17.74 -9.82
CA VAL A 231 14.72 -16.36 -9.37
C VAL A 231 13.51 -15.50 -9.76
N ALA A 232 12.96 -15.72 -10.95
CA ALA A 232 11.79 -14.99 -11.43
C ALA A 232 10.56 -15.15 -10.52
N ALA A 233 10.34 -16.33 -9.91
CA ALA A 233 9.27 -16.52 -8.93
C ALA A 233 9.48 -15.67 -7.66
N LEU A 234 10.71 -15.60 -7.17
CA LEU A 234 11.07 -14.75 -6.02
C LEU A 234 10.88 -13.26 -6.32
N GLU A 235 11.10 -12.84 -7.57
CA GLU A 235 10.89 -11.46 -8.00
C GLU A 235 9.40 -11.10 -8.18
N GLN A 236 8.52 -12.07 -8.46
CA GLN A 236 7.07 -11.82 -8.54
C GLN A 236 6.42 -11.61 -7.16
N GLU A 237 7.11 -11.94 -6.07
CA GLU A 237 6.56 -11.99 -4.70
C GLU A 237 6.74 -10.72 -3.83
N GLY A 238 7.42 -9.65 -4.26
CA GLY A 238 7.50 -8.46 -3.40
C GLY A 238 8.29 -7.26 -3.91
N ARG A 239 7.61 -6.11 -3.96
CA ARG A 239 8.23 -4.78 -4.08
C ARG A 239 8.63 -4.35 -2.67
N GLY A 240 9.93 -4.29 -2.41
CA GLY A 240 10.46 -3.72 -1.20
C GLY A 240 10.54 -2.19 -1.24
N VAL A 241 10.57 -1.57 -0.07
CA VAL A 241 10.96 -0.17 0.07
C VAL A 241 11.99 -0.07 1.17
N ALA A 242 13.00 0.76 0.95
CA ALA A 242 13.83 1.30 2.01
C ALA A 242 13.65 2.82 2.03
N LEU A 243 12.98 3.34 3.05
CA LEU A 243 12.85 4.75 3.33
C LEU A 243 13.83 5.12 4.43
N GLU A 244 14.76 6.01 4.13
CA GLU A 244 15.78 6.46 5.06
C GLU A 244 15.65 7.96 5.31
N ARG A 245 15.90 8.40 6.55
CA ARG A 245 16.12 9.81 6.88
C ARG A 245 17.37 9.99 7.73
N ARG A 246 18.22 10.95 7.34
CA ARG A 246 19.47 11.29 8.04
C ARG A 246 19.43 12.74 8.50
N SER A 247 19.92 13.02 9.70
CA SER A 247 20.10 14.40 10.17
C SER A 247 21.07 15.18 9.28
N ALA A 248 20.88 16.50 9.19
CA ALA A 248 21.81 17.38 8.47
C ALA A 248 23.25 17.25 9.00
N PRO A 249 24.27 17.30 8.12
CA PRO A 249 25.67 17.36 8.53
C PRO A 249 25.94 18.57 9.44
N GLY A 250 26.80 18.40 10.46
CA GLY A 250 27.32 19.51 11.28
C GLY A 250 26.43 19.97 12.45
N ARG A 251 25.33 19.28 12.76
CA ARG A 251 24.51 19.53 13.95
C ARG A 251 24.69 18.48 15.05
N ALA A 252 24.31 18.82 16.27
CA ALA A 252 24.35 17.91 17.42
C ALA A 252 23.40 16.73 17.20
N GLY A 253 23.95 15.54 16.95
CA GLY A 253 23.23 14.28 16.77
C GLY A 253 23.50 13.63 15.41
N HIS A 254 23.72 12.32 15.40
CA HIS A 254 23.86 11.49 14.19
C HIS A 254 22.60 10.63 14.02
N GLN A 255 21.45 11.31 13.92
CA GLN A 255 20.18 10.61 13.84
C GLN A 255 20.02 10.00 12.44
N ARG A 256 19.70 8.71 12.43
CA ARG A 256 19.45 7.94 11.22
C ARG A 256 18.25 7.05 11.47
N PHE A 257 17.20 7.24 10.67
CA PHE A 257 15.98 6.46 10.71
C PHE A 257 15.88 5.67 9.42
N LEU A 258 15.57 4.39 9.53
CA LEU A 258 15.42 3.49 8.40
C LEU A 258 14.12 2.70 8.58
N PHE A 259 13.27 2.74 7.56
CA PHE A 259 12.12 1.88 7.41
C PHE A 259 12.35 1.00 6.19
N GLU A 260 12.53 -0.30 6.40
CA GLU A 260 12.57 -1.29 5.33
C GLU A 260 11.33 -2.18 5.42
N ALA A 261 10.63 -2.35 4.31
CA ALA A 261 9.44 -3.18 4.24
C ALA A 261 9.33 -3.91 2.91
N ARG A 262 8.62 -5.05 2.92
CA ARG A 262 8.19 -5.78 1.72
C ARG A 262 6.70 -6.05 1.86
N PHE A 263 5.94 -5.76 0.82
CA PHE A 263 4.49 -5.95 0.83
C PHE A 263 3.96 -6.09 -0.60
N ASP A 264 2.78 -6.70 -0.74
CA ASP A 264 1.98 -6.54 -1.95
C ASP A 264 1.34 -5.15 -1.95
N ASP A 265 1.58 -4.39 -3.02
CA ASP A 265 1.12 -3.01 -3.17
C ASP A 265 -0.41 -2.89 -3.15
N ALA A 266 -1.13 -3.85 -3.72
CA ALA A 266 -2.59 -3.84 -3.75
C ALA A 266 -3.19 -4.19 -2.39
N ILE A 267 -2.61 -5.16 -1.68
CA ILE A 267 -3.05 -5.52 -0.32
C ILE A 267 -2.81 -4.37 0.65
N LEU A 268 -1.61 -3.77 0.66
CA LEU A 268 -1.33 -2.62 1.53
C LEU A 268 -2.20 -1.42 1.17
N THR A 269 -2.41 -1.13 -0.13
CA THR A 269 -3.35 -0.10 -0.58
C THR A 269 -4.75 -0.37 -0.03
N ALA A 270 -5.26 -1.58 -0.18
CA ALA A 270 -6.59 -1.94 0.29
C ALA A 270 -6.72 -1.77 1.82
N HIS A 271 -5.71 -2.19 2.60
CA HIS A 271 -5.68 -1.94 4.04
C HIS A 271 -5.76 -0.45 4.38
N MET A 272 -4.99 0.40 3.68
CA MET A 272 -5.00 1.84 3.91
C MET A 272 -6.33 2.48 3.49
N MET A 273 -6.94 2.03 2.40
CA MET A 273 -8.26 2.48 1.98
C MET A 273 -9.35 2.11 3.00
N LEU A 274 -9.30 0.91 3.59
CA LEU A 274 -10.21 0.49 4.66
C LEU A 274 -9.96 1.26 5.96
N ALA A 275 -8.71 1.54 6.31
CA ALA A 275 -8.36 2.39 7.45
C ALA A 275 -8.89 3.82 7.27
N ALA A 276 -8.75 4.38 6.06
CA ALA A 276 -9.34 5.66 5.71
C ALA A 276 -10.87 5.65 5.82
N ALA A 277 -11.53 4.57 5.38
CA ALA A 277 -12.98 4.43 5.49
C ALA A 277 -13.48 4.53 6.95
N ARG A 278 -12.72 4.01 7.92
CA ARG A 278 -13.04 4.13 9.36
C ARG A 278 -13.04 5.57 9.87
N ALA A 279 -12.26 6.45 9.25
CA ALA A 279 -12.18 7.85 9.64
C ALA A 279 -13.35 8.70 9.11
N LEU A 280 -14.08 8.23 8.08
CA LEU A 280 -15.14 9.00 7.42
C LEU A 280 -16.20 9.60 8.35
N PRO A 281 -16.75 8.88 9.35
CA PRO A 281 -17.83 9.42 10.19
C PRO A 281 -17.46 10.70 10.96
N GLY A 282 -16.16 10.97 11.14
CA GLY A 282 -15.65 12.15 11.83
C GLY A 282 -15.26 13.31 10.93
N LEU A 283 -15.42 13.21 9.61
CA LEU A 283 -14.91 14.20 8.67
C LEU A 283 -15.95 15.25 8.27
N SER A 284 -15.48 16.50 8.18
CA SER A 284 -16.20 17.57 7.51
C SER A 284 -16.15 17.37 5.98
N PRO A 285 -17.12 17.95 5.25
CA PRO A 285 -17.04 18.08 3.80
C PRO A 285 -15.70 18.62 3.32
N GLY A 286 -15.25 18.17 2.15
CA GLY A 286 -13.95 18.53 1.56
C GLY A 286 -13.03 17.32 1.33
N ALA A 287 -11.90 17.56 0.67
CA ALA A 287 -10.91 16.54 0.37
C ALA A 287 -9.78 16.51 1.42
N HIS A 288 -9.59 15.33 2.02
CA HIS A 288 -8.61 15.05 3.08
C HIS A 288 -7.59 14.02 2.60
N SER A 289 -6.33 14.16 2.98
CA SER A 289 -5.31 13.12 2.85
C SER A 289 -5.15 12.38 4.18
N LEU A 290 -4.44 11.24 4.20
CA LEU A 290 -4.16 10.54 5.45
C LEU A 290 -3.39 11.39 6.49
N LEU A 291 -2.67 12.42 6.05
CA LEU A 291 -1.95 13.34 6.94
C LEU A 291 -2.88 14.33 7.65
N ASP A 292 -4.09 14.54 7.13
CA ASP A 292 -5.10 15.42 7.73
C ASP A 292 -5.95 14.68 8.79
N LEU A 293 -5.79 13.35 8.90
CA LEU A 293 -6.60 12.49 9.75
C LEU A 293 -5.91 12.21 11.09
N PRO A 294 -6.63 12.25 12.23
CA PRO A 294 -6.11 11.73 13.48
C PRO A 294 -5.76 10.25 13.34
N LEU A 295 -4.58 9.82 13.81
CA LEU A 295 -4.18 8.41 13.73
C LEU A 295 -5.21 7.47 14.38
N SER A 296 -5.79 7.86 15.52
CA SER A 296 -6.85 7.08 16.19
C SER A 296 -8.08 6.86 15.31
N ALA A 297 -8.43 7.80 14.43
CA ALA A 297 -9.56 7.66 13.52
C ALA A 297 -9.33 6.55 12.48
N LEU A 298 -8.07 6.31 12.06
CA LEU A 298 -7.70 5.23 11.13
C LEU A 298 -7.88 3.84 11.75
N TRP A 299 -7.82 3.74 13.07
CA TRP A 299 -8.06 2.49 13.82
C TRP A 299 -9.54 2.23 14.11
N GLY A 300 -10.41 3.25 13.96
CA GLY A 300 -11.83 3.13 14.27
C GLY A 300 -12.07 2.57 15.68
N GLU A 301 -12.93 1.56 15.79
CA GLU A 301 -13.26 0.92 17.08
C GLU A 301 -12.07 0.20 17.74
N GLN A 302 -10.99 -0.06 17.00
CA GLN A 302 -9.79 -0.70 17.52
C GLN A 302 -8.85 0.27 18.22
N ALA A 303 -9.07 1.59 18.11
CA ALA A 303 -8.19 2.61 18.68
C ALA A 303 -7.90 2.40 20.18
N PRO A 304 -8.89 2.12 21.07
CA PRO A 304 -8.62 1.92 22.50
C PRO A 304 -7.82 0.65 22.80
N THR A 305 -7.85 -0.35 21.92
CA THR A 305 -7.04 -1.56 22.04
C THR A 305 -5.62 -1.29 21.54
N ALA A 306 -5.47 -0.58 20.42
CA ALA A 306 -4.17 -0.16 19.92
C ALA A 306 -3.45 0.70 20.97
N GLU A 307 -4.10 1.72 21.52
CA GLU A 307 -3.54 2.57 22.57
C GLU A 307 -3.04 1.74 23.77
N ARG A 308 -3.83 0.78 24.25
CA ARG A 308 -3.43 -0.11 25.36
C ARG A 308 -2.24 -1.03 25.07
N ILE A 309 -1.98 -1.33 23.79
CA ILE A 309 -0.84 -2.18 23.39
C ILE A 309 0.43 -1.35 23.28
N TRP A 310 0.32 -0.10 22.82
CA TRP A 310 1.48 0.72 22.42
C TRP A 310 1.85 1.81 23.43
N LEU A 311 0.96 2.19 24.36
CA LEU A 311 1.17 3.15 25.46
C LEU A 311 1.14 2.45 26.82
#